data_AF-A0A9D8RK06-F1
#
_entry.id   AF-A0A9D8RK06-F1
#
_cell.length_a   1.000
_cell.length_b   1.000
_cell.length_c   1.000
_cell.angle_alpha   90.00
_cell.angle_beta   90.00
_cell.angle_gamma   90.00
#
_symmetry.space_group_name_H-M   'P 1'
#
loop_
_entity.id
_entity.type
_entity.pdbx_description
1 polymer ?
#
loop_
_entity_poly.entity_id
_entity_poly.type
_entity_poly.pdbx_seq_one_letter_code
_entity_poly.pdbx_strand_id
1 'polypeptide(L)'
;MRKLFKIVLALFAVITVSTACNDNSENPIVYTTIGTLVQGSASVGTPYYAVFDDGVKGFVDNTSLWTPPFKEYEVNELRFMISYTILDKPAPAGFDRTINISQARMITSDKLSRVSETDFQGEKGLNTYRGDVKVDEGYYSPA
;
A
#
# COMPACT_ATOMS: atom_id res chain seq x y z
N MET A 1 -35.87 31.85 -29.57
CA MET A 1 -36.42 30.50 -29.31
C MET A 1 -35.26 29.53 -29.06
N ARG A 2 -35.44 28.65 -28.07
CA ARG A 2 -34.40 27.99 -27.26
C ARG A 2 -33.61 26.91 -28.03
N LYS A 3 -32.27 26.92 -27.91
CA LYS A 3 -31.38 25.82 -28.34
C LYS A 3 -31.52 24.65 -27.36
N LEU A 4 -32.04 23.52 -27.82
CA LEU A 4 -32.09 22.27 -27.04
C LEU A 4 -30.76 21.54 -27.20
N PHE A 5 -29.89 21.61 -26.18
CA PHE A 5 -28.75 20.73 -26.07
C PHE A 5 -29.25 19.33 -25.69
N LYS A 6 -29.02 18.35 -26.56
CA LYS A 6 -29.27 16.93 -26.26
C LYS A 6 -28.12 16.41 -25.41
N ILE A 7 -28.36 16.20 -24.11
CA ILE A 7 -27.44 15.45 -23.25
C ILE A 7 -27.70 13.97 -23.56
N VAL A 8 -26.74 13.32 -24.20
CA VAL A 8 -26.75 11.87 -24.38
C VAL A 8 -26.26 11.26 -23.07
N LEU A 9 -27.18 10.65 -22.33
CA LEU A 9 -26.86 9.86 -21.14
C LEU A 9 -26.25 8.54 -21.61
N ALA A 10 -24.91 8.42 -21.55
CA ALA A 10 -24.24 7.15 -21.80
C ALA A 10 -24.52 6.22 -20.62
N LEU A 11 -25.42 5.25 -20.83
CA LEU A 11 -25.68 4.17 -19.89
C LEU A 11 -24.48 3.22 -19.92
N PHE A 12 -23.54 3.36 -18.99
CA PHE A 12 -22.53 2.33 -18.78
C PHE A 12 -23.21 1.12 -18.13
N ALA A 13 -23.43 0.07 -18.91
CA ALA A 13 -23.79 -1.23 -18.38
C ALA A 13 -22.58 -1.74 -17.58
N VAL A 14 -22.67 -1.67 -16.26
CA VAL A 14 -21.77 -2.44 -15.39
C VAL A 14 -22.18 -3.91 -15.57
N ILE A 15 -21.37 -4.67 -16.29
CA ILE A 15 -21.48 -6.12 -16.29
C ILE A 15 -20.98 -6.58 -14.92
N THR A 16 -21.87 -6.73 -13.95
CA THR A 16 -21.58 -7.53 -12.77
C THR A 16 -21.60 -8.99 -13.20
N VAL A 17 -20.43 -9.55 -13.52
CA VAL A 17 -20.28 -11.00 -13.54
C VAL A 17 -20.32 -11.45 -12.09
N SER A 18 -21.52 -11.71 -11.57
CA SER A 18 -21.67 -12.44 -10.32
C SER A 18 -21.43 -13.92 -10.62
N THR A 19 -20.18 -14.36 -10.55
CA THR A 19 -19.94 -15.76 -10.23
C THR A 19 -20.33 -15.92 -8.78
N ALA A 20 -21.51 -16.48 -8.52
CA ALA A 20 -21.76 -17.14 -7.25
C ALA A 20 -20.84 -18.38 -7.20
N CYS A 21 -19.57 -18.15 -6.87
CA CYS A 21 -18.71 -19.21 -6.39
C CYS A 21 -19.06 -19.37 -4.91
N ASN A 22 -19.64 -20.52 -4.57
CA ASN A 22 -19.69 -20.97 -3.19
C ASN A 22 -18.24 -21.12 -2.70
N ASP A 23 -17.67 -20.07 -2.12
CA ASP A 23 -16.38 -20.12 -1.46
C ASP A 23 -16.56 -20.71 -0.06
N ASN A 24 -16.85 -22.01 -0.02
CA ASN A 24 -16.47 -22.84 1.14
C ASN A 24 -14.98 -23.19 1.07
N SER A 25 -14.12 -22.32 0.51
CA SER A 25 -12.68 -22.53 0.64
C SER A 25 -12.27 -22.15 2.05
N GLU A 26 -11.92 -23.15 2.86
CA GLU A 26 -11.32 -22.98 4.20
C GLU A 26 -10.02 -22.14 4.20
N ASN A 27 -9.55 -21.71 3.04
CA ASN A 27 -8.37 -20.86 2.88
C ASN A 27 -8.79 -19.42 2.55
N PRO A 28 -8.42 -18.43 3.39
CA PRO A 28 -8.70 -17.04 3.11
C PRO A 28 -7.92 -16.56 1.86
N ILE A 29 -8.56 -15.73 1.04
CA ILE A 29 -7.91 -15.09 -0.11
C ILE A 29 -6.81 -14.15 0.41
N VAL A 30 -5.57 -14.38 -0.04
CA VAL A 30 -4.42 -13.52 0.27
C VAL A 30 -4.16 -12.58 -0.90
N TYR A 31 -4.08 -11.30 -0.61
CA TYR A 31 -3.70 -10.23 -1.53
C TYR A 31 -2.26 -9.85 -1.28
N THR A 32 -1.48 -9.54 -2.32
CA THR A 32 -0.15 -8.96 -2.19
C THR A 32 -0.06 -7.68 -3.01
N THR A 33 0.35 -6.59 -2.37
CA THR A 33 0.49 -5.28 -3.02
C THR A 33 1.62 -4.47 -2.40
N ILE A 34 1.98 -3.37 -3.03
CA ILE A 34 2.87 -2.38 -2.44
C ILE A 34 2.02 -1.34 -1.70
N GLY A 35 2.48 -0.96 -0.50
CA GLY A 35 1.86 0.08 0.28
C GLY A 35 2.82 0.67 1.30
N THR A 36 2.31 1.57 2.10
CA THR A 36 3.01 2.23 3.19
C THR A 36 2.39 1.80 4.50
N LEU A 37 3.18 1.26 5.42
CA LEU A 37 2.77 1.11 6.81
C LEU A 37 3.05 2.43 7.54
N VAL A 38 2.05 2.95 8.23
CA VAL A 38 2.12 4.22 8.94
C VAL A 38 1.99 3.95 10.43
N GLN A 39 2.88 4.56 11.21
CA GLN A 39 2.84 4.49 12.66
C GLN A 39 1.54 5.11 13.16
N GLY A 40 0.77 4.30 13.89
CA GLY A 40 -0.47 4.71 14.50
C GLY A 40 -0.24 5.41 15.84
N SER A 41 -1.33 5.90 16.40
CA SER A 41 -1.35 6.56 17.70
C SER A 41 -2.57 6.07 18.51
N ALA A 42 -2.60 6.42 19.79
CA ALA A 42 -3.74 6.11 20.64
C ALA A 42 -5.08 6.66 20.08
N SER A 43 -5.06 7.79 19.36
CA SER A 43 -6.26 8.37 18.74
C SER A 43 -6.72 7.63 17.49
N VAL A 44 -5.82 6.90 16.82
CA VAL A 44 -6.13 6.08 15.63
C VAL A 44 -6.62 4.69 16.04
N GLY A 45 -6.33 4.24 17.26
CA GLY A 45 -6.82 2.98 17.82
C GLY A 45 -6.06 1.74 17.36
N THR A 46 -4.93 1.90 16.68
CA THR A 46 -4.02 0.81 16.31
C THR A 46 -2.56 1.28 16.38
N PRO A 47 -1.60 0.41 16.74
CA PRO A 47 -0.17 0.73 16.70
C PRO A 47 0.35 1.13 15.32
N TYR A 48 -0.25 0.62 14.25
CA TYR A 48 0.06 0.98 12.87
C TYR A 48 -1.06 0.53 11.92
N TYR A 49 -1.10 1.14 10.75
CA TYR A 49 -2.07 0.83 9.71
C TYR A 49 -1.42 0.83 8.32
N ALA A 50 -2.11 0.29 7.32
CA ALA A 50 -1.64 0.26 5.93
C ALA A 50 -2.35 1.33 5.09
N VAL A 51 -1.59 1.99 4.22
CA VAL A 51 -2.09 2.83 3.12
C VAL A 51 -1.56 2.25 1.83
N PHE A 52 -2.45 1.72 0.99
CA PHE A 52 -2.08 1.13 -0.28
C PHE A 52 -1.96 2.19 -1.38
N ASP A 53 -1.27 1.86 -2.48
CA ASP A 53 -1.03 2.80 -3.59
C ASP A 53 -2.30 3.29 -4.31
N ASP A 54 -3.39 2.55 -4.18
CA ASP A 54 -4.72 2.93 -4.66
C ASP A 54 -5.45 3.91 -3.71
N GLY A 55 -4.82 4.29 -2.60
CA GLY A 55 -5.36 5.20 -1.58
C GLY A 55 -6.17 4.52 -0.48
N VAL A 56 -6.41 3.21 -0.57
CA VAL A 56 -7.18 2.45 0.42
C VAL A 56 -6.42 2.36 1.74
N LYS A 57 -7.12 2.64 2.84
CA LYS A 57 -6.61 2.50 4.21
C LYS A 57 -7.09 1.20 4.86
N GLY A 58 -6.14 0.33 5.19
CA GLY A 58 -6.38 -0.91 5.91
C GLY A 58 -6.11 -0.74 7.41
N PHE A 59 -7.12 -0.96 8.24
CA PHE A 59 -6.94 -1.13 9.68
C PHE A 59 -6.31 -2.51 9.94
N VAL A 60 -5.09 -2.54 10.48
CA VAL A 60 -4.39 -3.80 10.77
C VAL A 60 -4.86 -4.33 12.11
N ASP A 61 -5.44 -5.53 12.13
CA ASP A 61 -6.03 -6.13 13.33
C ASP A 61 -5.05 -6.99 14.14
N ASN A 62 -4.03 -7.54 13.47
CA ASN A 62 -3.06 -8.46 14.05
C ASN A 62 -1.70 -7.79 14.36
N THR A 63 -1.71 -6.53 14.82
CA THR A 63 -0.47 -5.77 15.09
C THR A 63 0.41 -6.36 16.19
N SER A 64 -0.12 -7.26 17.02
CA SER A 64 0.64 -7.92 18.09
C SER A 64 1.65 -8.94 17.57
N LEU A 65 1.51 -9.42 16.32
CA LEU A 65 2.40 -10.43 15.75
C LEU A 65 3.77 -9.86 15.36
N TRP A 66 3.82 -8.57 15.03
CA TRP A 66 5.03 -7.90 14.59
C TRP A 66 4.84 -6.39 14.60
N THR A 67 5.91 -5.64 14.89
CA THR A 67 5.93 -4.17 14.84
C THR A 67 6.91 -3.72 13.75
N PRO A 68 6.49 -2.86 12.81
CA PRO A 68 7.41 -2.28 11.83
C PRO A 68 8.55 -1.51 12.52
N PRO A 69 9.76 -1.48 11.92
CA PRO A 69 10.96 -0.90 12.53
C PRO A 69 10.97 0.65 12.51
N PHE A 70 9.83 1.30 12.76
CA PHE A 70 9.69 2.77 12.78
C PHE A 70 10.75 3.46 13.65
N LYS A 71 11.03 2.89 14.83
CA LYS A 71 12.03 3.42 15.77
C LYS A 71 13.47 3.28 15.26
N GLU A 72 13.78 2.21 14.56
CA GLU A 72 15.13 1.95 14.02
C GLU A 72 15.50 2.96 12.93
N TYR A 73 14.52 3.30 12.09
CA TYR A 73 14.69 4.25 11.00
C TYR A 73 14.33 5.69 11.36
N GLU A 74 13.88 5.95 12.59
CA GLU A 74 13.40 7.27 13.06
C GLU A 74 12.35 7.91 12.14
N VAL A 75 11.42 7.10 11.60
CA VAL A 75 10.35 7.54 10.69
C VAL A 75 8.98 7.05 11.15
N ASN A 76 7.93 7.77 10.75
CA ASN A 76 6.55 7.39 11.02
C ASN A 76 5.90 6.61 9.87
N GLU A 77 6.62 6.41 8.76
CA GLU A 77 6.11 5.72 7.59
C GLU A 77 7.23 4.93 6.92
N LEU A 78 6.91 3.72 6.48
CA LEU A 78 7.83 2.81 5.83
C LEU A 78 7.12 2.11 4.68
N ARG A 79 7.83 1.91 3.58
CA ARG A 79 7.32 1.29 2.34
C ARG A 79 7.48 -0.23 2.41
N PHE A 80 6.46 -0.97 2.02
CA PHE A 80 6.45 -2.43 2.05
C PHE A 80 5.78 -3.05 0.84
N MET A 81 6.22 -4.25 0.47
CA MET A 81 5.37 -5.24 -0.16
C MET A 81 4.61 -5.99 0.94
N ILE A 82 3.29 -5.91 0.94
CA ILE A 82 2.39 -6.37 2.00
C ILE A 82 1.52 -7.49 1.44
N SER A 83 1.61 -8.66 2.05
CA SER A 83 0.65 -9.76 1.88
C SER A 83 -0.37 -9.71 3.01
N TYR A 84 -1.66 -9.70 2.68
CA TYR A 84 -2.74 -9.50 3.65
C TYR A 84 -4.03 -10.22 3.25
N THR A 85 -4.89 -10.48 4.23
CA THR A 85 -6.27 -10.92 4.02
C THR A 85 -7.22 -9.81 4.44
N ILE A 86 -8.38 -9.72 3.78
CA ILE A 86 -9.45 -8.80 4.19
C ILE A 86 -10.36 -9.58 5.13
N LEU A 87 -10.64 -8.99 6.30
CA LEU A 87 -11.52 -9.60 7.29
C LEU A 87 -12.97 -9.21 7.02
N ASP A 88 -13.88 -10.17 7.14
CA ASP A 88 -15.32 -9.92 7.11
C ASP A 88 -15.79 -9.30 8.43
N LYS A 89 -15.36 -8.06 8.67
CA LYS A 89 -15.76 -7.25 9.83
C LYS A 89 -15.64 -5.76 9.52
N PRO A 90 -16.47 -4.91 10.15
CA PRO A 90 -16.47 -3.48 9.87
C PRO A 90 -15.11 -2.84 10.17
N ALA A 91 -14.73 -1.89 9.33
CA ALA A 91 -13.57 -1.04 9.56
C ALA A 91 -13.90 0.05 10.59
N PRO A 92 -12.96 0.38 11.51
CA PRO A 92 -13.10 1.56 12.35
C PRO A 92 -13.19 2.85 11.51
N ALA A 93 -13.73 3.92 12.10
CA ALA A 93 -13.86 5.20 11.41
C ALA A 93 -12.50 5.70 10.88
N GLY A 94 -12.48 6.13 9.62
CA GLY A 94 -11.26 6.59 8.94
C GLY A 94 -10.49 5.49 8.19
N PHE A 95 -11.00 4.26 8.19
CA PHE A 95 -10.47 3.13 7.44
C PHE A 95 -11.50 2.56 6.47
N ASP A 96 -11.02 2.03 5.34
CA ASP A 96 -11.88 1.48 4.30
C ASP A 96 -12.17 -0.01 4.53
N ARG A 97 -11.26 -0.72 5.21
CA ARG A 97 -11.38 -2.16 5.51
C ARG A 97 -10.52 -2.56 6.71
N THR A 98 -10.88 -3.68 7.32
CA THR A 98 -10.04 -4.35 8.32
C THR A 98 -9.26 -5.49 7.68
N ILE A 99 -7.97 -5.60 7.99
CA ILE A 99 -7.06 -6.59 7.38
C ILE A 99 -6.22 -7.31 8.43
N ASN A 100 -5.77 -8.50 8.07
CA ASN A 100 -4.63 -9.15 8.72
C ASN A 100 -3.44 -9.14 7.78
N ILE A 101 -2.28 -8.70 8.25
CA ILE A 101 -1.03 -8.81 7.50
C ILE A 101 -0.43 -10.19 7.77
N SER A 102 -0.21 -10.98 6.72
CA SER A 102 0.47 -12.27 6.81
C SER A 102 1.98 -12.14 6.59
N GLN A 103 2.39 -11.17 5.77
CA GLN A 103 3.80 -10.88 5.51
C GLN A 103 3.98 -9.42 5.11
N ALA A 104 5.08 -8.79 5.56
CA ALA A 104 5.48 -7.46 5.10
C ALA A 104 6.99 -7.47 4.83
N ARG A 105 7.40 -7.14 3.59
CA ARG A 105 8.81 -7.00 3.20
C ARG A 105 9.12 -5.54 2.94
N MET A 106 10.06 -4.98 3.70
CA MET A 106 10.40 -3.57 3.60
C MET A 106 11.06 -3.28 2.26
N ILE A 107 10.66 -2.17 1.65
CA ILE A 107 11.26 -1.65 0.42
C ILE A 107 12.03 -0.41 0.83
N THR A 108 13.35 -0.44 0.68
CA THR A 108 14.18 0.75 0.89
C THR A 108 14.33 1.48 -0.44
N SER A 109 14.07 2.78 -0.44
CA SER A 109 14.25 3.62 -1.61
C SER A 109 15.19 4.76 -1.27
N ASP A 110 16.20 4.98 -2.10
CA ASP A 110 17.06 6.14 -1.98
C ASP A 110 16.25 7.42 -2.23
N LYS A 111 16.53 8.45 -1.45
CA LYS A 111 15.96 9.78 -1.70
C LYS A 111 16.45 10.24 -3.07
N LEU A 112 15.54 10.81 -3.86
CA LEU A 112 15.92 11.48 -5.11
C LEU A 112 16.85 12.64 -4.77
N SER A 113 18.12 12.49 -5.12
CA SER A 113 19.10 13.57 -5.04
C SER A 113 18.86 14.54 -6.19
N ARG A 114 18.70 15.83 -5.88
CA ARG A 114 18.68 16.87 -6.90
C ARG A 114 20.07 16.95 -7.50
N VAL A 115 20.19 16.63 -8.78
CA VAL A 115 21.44 16.82 -9.51
C VAL A 115 21.40 18.18 -10.20
N SER A 116 22.43 19.00 -9.98
CA SER A 116 22.57 20.33 -10.57
C SER A 116 23.45 20.27 -11.82
N GLU A 117 23.32 21.24 -12.74
CA GLU A 117 24.17 21.33 -13.93
C GLU A 117 25.67 21.40 -13.61
N THR A 118 26.04 21.91 -12.42
CA THR A 118 27.42 21.95 -11.93
C THR A 118 27.97 20.58 -11.51
N ASP A 119 27.10 19.61 -11.17
CA ASP A 119 27.50 18.24 -10.84
C ASP A 119 27.86 17.41 -12.08
N PHE A 120 27.57 17.95 -13.28
CA PHE A 120 27.83 17.32 -14.58
C PHE A 120 28.96 17.98 -15.38
N GLN A 121 29.68 18.94 -14.79
CA GLN A 121 30.86 19.51 -15.43
C GLN A 121 32.08 18.60 -15.20
N GLY A 122 32.32 17.67 -16.12
CA GLY A 122 33.42 16.69 -16.12
C GLY A 122 33.12 15.46 -17.00
N GLU A 123 34.04 14.48 -17.08
CA GLU A 123 33.96 13.30 -17.96
C GLU A 123 32.75 12.35 -17.73
N LYS A 124 31.92 12.58 -16.70
CA LYS A 124 30.78 11.73 -16.36
C LYS A 124 29.46 12.49 -16.52
N GLY A 125 28.99 12.57 -17.76
CA GLY A 125 27.67 13.12 -18.08
C GLY A 125 26.51 12.30 -17.49
N LEU A 126 25.32 12.93 -17.50
CA LEU A 126 24.00 12.41 -17.07
C LEU A 126 23.69 10.97 -17.46
N ASN A 127 24.27 10.52 -18.57
CA ASN A 127 24.19 9.19 -19.16
C ASN A 127 24.88 8.08 -18.34
N THR A 128 25.50 8.39 -17.19
CA THR A 128 26.13 7.40 -16.30
C THR A 128 25.43 7.19 -14.95
N TYR A 129 24.42 8.00 -14.60
CA TYR A 129 23.71 7.85 -13.32
C TYR A 129 22.74 6.65 -13.35
N ARG A 130 22.94 5.69 -12.45
CA ARG A 130 22.01 4.60 -12.15
C ARG A 130 21.54 4.74 -10.71
N GLY A 131 20.23 4.80 -10.50
CA GLY A 131 19.65 4.72 -9.16
C GLY A 131 19.61 3.26 -8.72
N ASP A 132 20.09 2.97 -7.52
CA ASP A 132 20.04 1.63 -6.94
C ASP A 132 18.72 1.46 -6.17
N VAL A 133 17.99 0.38 -6.44
CA VAL A 133 16.85 -0.05 -5.62
C VAL A 133 17.32 -1.29 -4.85
N LYS A 134 17.36 -1.21 -3.53
CA LYS A 134 17.66 -2.35 -2.66
C LYS A 134 16.37 -2.87 -2.05
N VAL A 135 16.19 -4.19 -2.08
CA VAL A 135 15.10 -4.86 -1.37
C VAL A 135 15.75 -5.66 -0.26
N ASP A 136 15.58 -5.23 0.99
CA ASP A 136 16.05 -5.99 2.14
C ASP A 136 15.07 -7.14 2.43
N GLU A 137 15.51 -8.36 2.17
CA GLU A 137 14.72 -9.56 2.37
C GLU A 137 14.68 -9.96 3.86
N GLY A 138 13.69 -9.43 4.60
CA GLY A 138 13.29 -10.02 5.88
C GLY A 138 12.37 -11.23 5.66
N TYR A 139 12.80 -12.42 6.08
CA TYR A 139 11.92 -13.61 6.18
C TYR A 139 11.39 -13.71 7.61
N TYR A 140 10.07 -13.66 7.78
CA TYR A 140 9.44 -14.00 9.06
C TYR A 140 8.29 -14.97 8.81
N SER A 141 8.46 -16.20 9.30
CA SER A 141 7.40 -17.21 9.41
C SER A 141 6.65 -16.99 10.72
N PRO A 142 5.31 -17.05 10.75
CA PRO A 142 4.59 -17.20 12.00
C PRO A 142 5.05 -18.50 12.69
N ALA A 143 5.19 -18.45 14.02
CA ALA A 143 5.30 -19.64 14.86
C ALA A 143 3.92 -20.27 15.05
#